data_AF-A0A9Q1LBP8-F1
#
_entry.id   AF-A0A9Q1LBP8-F1
#
_cell.length_a   1.000
_cell.length_b   1.000
_cell.length_c   1.000
_cell.angle_alpha   90.00
_cell.angle_beta   90.00
_cell.angle_gamma   90.00
#
_symmetry.space_group_name_H-M   'P 1'
#
loop_
_entity.id
_entity.type
_entity.pdbx_description
1 polymer ?
#
loop_
_entity_poly.entity_id
_entity_poly.type
_entity_poly.pdbx_seq_one_letter_code
_entity_poly.pdbx_strand_id
1 'polypeptide(L)'
;MPTTSSKSNHIRSISLPGRSHSNHVRSISVPGSSHQSTEKLKEAINNLKALEISTSSSAEAMYNGLLGLEELYKCVNVLLNLPQTLQAFSQYRLGKMVEDLLDKSVRLLDLCGTTRELVLQYKENVRDLQSSLKRRKKDSTTETSMTKFTSFSKKIKKEAKRLVVVLKQMDQETEQSFIPKDSDQHTVDMIKTLKEANAVRVSIFQMFLSFLSVPLLKPKAIREISGL
;
A
#
# COMPACT_ATOMS: atom_id res chain seq x y z
N MET A 1 40.27 -40.74 -85.41
CA MET A 1 39.35 -40.82 -86.56
C MET A 1 37.94 -41.09 -86.03
N PRO A 2 36.88 -40.38 -86.42
CA PRO A 2 36.72 -38.93 -86.58
C PRO A 2 35.43 -38.37 -85.89
N THR A 3 35.39 -37.03 -85.76
CA THR A 3 34.25 -36.08 -86.01
C THR A 3 33.05 -35.98 -85.04
N THR A 4 32.89 -34.84 -84.33
CA THR A 4 32.05 -33.62 -84.61
C THR A 4 30.69 -33.68 -83.86
N SER A 5 30.38 -32.86 -82.85
CA SER A 5 30.13 -31.40 -82.79
C SER A 5 28.99 -30.88 -83.67
N SER A 6 27.90 -30.42 -83.03
CA SER A 6 26.93 -29.36 -83.43
C SER A 6 25.60 -29.61 -82.71
N LYS A 7 24.85 -28.68 -82.10
CA LYS A 7 24.67 -27.22 -82.19
C LYS A 7 24.11 -26.77 -80.82
N SER A 8 24.59 -25.70 -80.18
CA SER A 8 24.34 -24.27 -80.42
C SER A 8 23.17 -23.69 -79.59
N ASN A 9 23.51 -22.63 -78.84
CA ASN A 9 22.76 -21.40 -78.56
C ASN A 9 22.13 -21.20 -77.16
N HIS A 10 22.84 -20.38 -76.39
CA HIS A 10 22.28 -19.39 -75.47
C HIS A 10 21.27 -18.47 -76.18
N ILE A 11 20.10 -18.21 -75.58
CA ILE A 11 19.48 -16.87 -75.44
C ILE A 11 18.66 -16.79 -74.13
N ARG A 12 18.78 -15.61 -73.51
CA ARG A 12 18.21 -14.96 -72.30
C ARG A 12 16.78 -15.30 -71.79
N SER A 13 16.72 -15.31 -70.44
CA SER A 13 15.73 -14.77 -69.45
C SER A 13 14.23 -14.66 -69.79
N ILE A 14 13.35 -14.97 -68.81
CA ILE A 14 12.32 -14.11 -68.17
C ILE A 14 11.68 -14.88 -66.97
N SER A 15 11.36 -14.14 -65.90
CA SER A 15 10.98 -14.53 -64.52
C SER A 15 9.61 -15.21 -64.31
N LEU A 16 9.44 -15.92 -63.17
CA LEU A 16 8.21 -16.05 -62.34
C LEU A 16 8.60 -16.37 -60.86
N PRO A 17 7.76 -16.06 -59.85
CA PRO A 17 8.22 -15.62 -58.54
C PRO A 17 8.40 -16.76 -57.53
N GLY A 18 9.61 -16.89 -56.98
CA GLY A 18 9.85 -17.60 -55.73
C GLY A 18 9.44 -16.72 -54.55
N ARG A 19 8.31 -17.04 -53.92
CA ARG A 19 7.84 -16.41 -52.68
C ARG A 19 8.84 -16.69 -51.57
N SER A 20 9.79 -15.77 -51.35
CA SER A 20 10.64 -15.77 -50.17
C SER A 20 9.79 -15.37 -48.98
N HIS A 21 9.33 -16.37 -48.22
CA HIS A 21 8.80 -16.14 -46.89
C HIS A 21 9.96 -15.81 -45.96
N SER A 22 10.28 -14.51 -45.89
CA SER A 22 10.94 -13.94 -44.73
C SER A 22 10.11 -14.31 -43.51
N ASN A 23 10.62 -15.26 -42.71
CA ASN A 23 10.12 -15.50 -41.36
C ASN A 23 10.53 -14.29 -40.52
N HIS A 24 9.76 -13.20 -40.67
CA HIS A 24 9.79 -12.11 -39.72
C HIS A 24 9.18 -12.65 -38.43
N VAL A 25 10.04 -13.23 -37.59
CA VAL A 25 9.71 -13.46 -36.18
C VAL A 25 9.46 -12.07 -35.60
N ARG A 26 8.19 -11.67 -35.57
CA ARG A 26 7.76 -10.51 -34.79
C ARG A 26 7.95 -10.93 -33.34
N SER A 27 8.99 -10.41 -32.71
CA SER A 27 9.11 -10.37 -31.26
C SER A 27 7.87 -9.66 -30.75
N ILE A 28 6.90 -10.43 -30.26
CA ILE A 28 5.79 -9.89 -29.49
C ILE A 28 6.43 -9.57 -28.15
N SER A 29 6.84 -8.32 -27.97
CA SER A 29 7.26 -7.82 -26.66
C SER A 29 6.02 -7.84 -25.78
N VAL A 30 5.79 -8.97 -25.11
CA VAL A 30 4.92 -9.03 -23.94
C VAL A 30 5.46 -7.96 -23.00
N PRO A 31 4.64 -7.01 -22.52
CA PRO A 31 5.11 -6.07 -21.51
C PRO A 31 5.77 -6.88 -20.41
N GLY A 32 7.03 -6.56 -20.07
CA GLY A 32 7.76 -7.30 -19.05
C GLY A 32 6.88 -7.44 -17.80
N SER A 33 6.80 -8.64 -17.23
CA SER A 33 5.95 -8.92 -16.06
C SER A 33 6.18 -7.94 -14.89
N SER A 34 7.40 -7.39 -14.83
CA SER A 34 7.81 -6.34 -13.90
C SER A 34 7.13 -4.99 -14.17
N HIS A 35 7.00 -4.57 -15.43
CA HIS A 35 6.25 -3.36 -15.79
C HIS A 35 4.79 -3.48 -15.39
N GLN A 36 4.14 -4.61 -15.71
CA GLN A 36 2.74 -4.83 -15.33
C GLN A 36 2.53 -4.79 -13.81
N SER A 37 3.46 -5.34 -13.04
CA SER A 37 3.37 -5.36 -11.57
C SER A 37 3.59 -3.98 -10.96
N THR A 38 4.53 -3.19 -11.51
CA THR A 38 4.73 -1.79 -11.10
C THR A 38 3.50 -0.93 -11.39
N GLU A 39 2.84 -1.12 -12.54
CA GLU A 39 1.62 -0.37 -12.86
C GLU A 39 0.44 -0.71 -11.94
N LYS A 40 0.23 -1.99 -11.61
CA LYS A 40 -0.76 -2.38 -10.59
C LYS A 40 -0.50 -1.75 -9.23
N LEU A 41 0.78 -1.68 -8.84
CA LEU A 41 1.16 -1.01 -7.60
C LEU A 41 0.83 0.49 -7.65
N LYS A 42 1.12 1.17 -8.76
CA LYS A 42 0.74 2.58 -8.96
C LYS A 42 -0.77 2.80 -8.91
N GLU A 43 -1.55 1.89 -9.50
CA GLU A 43 -3.01 1.94 -9.42
C GLU A 43 -3.50 1.85 -7.97
N ALA A 44 -3.00 0.87 -7.20
CA ALA A 44 -3.34 0.73 -5.78
C ALA A 44 -2.94 1.98 -4.95
N ILE A 45 -1.77 2.57 -5.23
CA ILE A 45 -1.33 3.84 -4.64
C ILE A 45 -2.33 4.96 -4.94
N ASN A 46 -2.72 5.12 -6.21
CA ASN A 46 -3.62 6.19 -6.63
C ASN A 46 -5.02 6.06 -6.02
N ASN A 47 -5.53 4.83 -5.90
CA ASN A 47 -6.81 4.56 -5.24
C ASN A 47 -6.78 4.98 -3.76
N LEU A 48 -5.70 4.65 -3.04
CA LEU A 48 -5.52 5.06 -1.65
C LEU A 48 -5.36 6.59 -1.49
N LYS A 49 -4.64 7.25 -2.42
CA LYS A 49 -4.54 8.72 -2.43
C LYS A 49 -5.88 9.40 -2.67
N ALA A 50 -6.71 8.85 -3.56
CA ALA A 50 -8.05 9.38 -3.81
C ALA A 50 -8.94 9.31 -2.55
N LEU A 51 -8.80 8.25 -1.75
CA LEU A 51 -9.48 8.11 -0.46
C LEU A 51 -9.02 9.16 0.56
N GLU A 52 -7.72 9.44 0.63
CA GLU A 52 -7.16 10.48 1.50
C GLU A 52 -7.68 11.88 1.16
N ILE A 53 -7.72 12.21 -0.15
CA ILE A 53 -8.18 13.52 -0.66
C ILE A 53 -9.67 13.74 -0.39
N SER A 54 -10.47 12.69 -0.29
CA SER A 54 -11.92 12.79 -0.08
C SER A 54 -12.32 13.29 1.32
N THR A 55 -11.38 13.64 2.22
CA THR A 55 -11.57 14.33 3.53
C THR A 55 -12.57 13.72 4.52
N SER A 56 -13.13 12.55 4.22
CA SER A 56 -14.11 11.88 5.07
C SER A 56 -13.41 11.14 6.20
N SER A 57 -13.31 11.75 7.38
CA SER A 57 -12.89 11.08 8.63
C SER A 57 -14.03 10.17 9.15
N SER A 58 -14.54 9.28 8.30
CA SER A 58 -15.60 8.34 8.61
C SER A 58 -15.04 6.94 8.85
N ALA A 59 -15.79 6.13 9.61
CA ALA A 59 -15.47 4.72 9.80
C ALA A 59 -15.44 3.95 8.46
N GLU A 60 -16.23 4.39 7.48
CA GLU A 60 -16.27 3.80 6.14
C GLU A 60 -14.98 4.09 5.35
N ALA A 61 -14.51 5.34 5.37
CA ALA A 61 -13.22 5.70 4.76
C ALA A 61 -12.05 4.95 5.42
N MET A 62 -12.13 4.76 6.74
CA MET A 62 -11.18 3.92 7.49
C MET A 62 -11.24 2.48 6.97
N TYR A 63 -12.42 1.86 6.92
CA TYR A 63 -12.56 0.50 6.42
C TYR A 63 -12.00 0.32 4.99
N ASN A 64 -12.36 1.23 4.08
CA ASN A 64 -11.87 1.21 2.69
C ASN A 64 -10.36 1.45 2.60
N GLY A 65 -9.79 2.29 3.47
CA GLY A 65 -8.35 2.46 3.58
C GLY A 65 -7.63 1.17 3.98
N LEU A 66 -8.19 0.37 4.90
CA LEU A 66 -7.60 -0.93 5.29
C LEU A 66 -7.66 -1.93 4.14
N LEU A 67 -8.80 -2.00 3.45
CA LEU A 67 -8.95 -2.84 2.26
C LEU A 67 -7.97 -2.45 1.16
N GLY A 68 -7.81 -1.15 0.91
CA GLY A 68 -6.85 -0.64 -0.06
C GLY A 68 -5.39 -0.96 0.34
N LEU A 69 -5.06 -0.92 1.64
CA LEU A 69 -3.76 -1.35 2.13
C LEU A 69 -3.52 -2.84 1.88
N GLU A 70 -4.52 -3.69 2.08
CA GLU A 70 -4.40 -5.13 1.78
C GLU A 70 -4.01 -5.34 0.32
N GLU A 71 -4.69 -4.67 -0.61
CA GLU A 71 -4.39 -4.77 -2.04
C GLU A 71 -3.01 -4.20 -2.38
N LEU A 72 -2.64 -3.06 -1.77
CA LEU A 72 -1.31 -2.48 -1.91
C LEU A 72 -0.22 -3.47 -1.46
N TYR A 73 -0.39 -4.14 -0.32
CA TYR A 73 0.56 -5.14 0.17
C TYR A 73 0.65 -6.36 -0.75
N LYS A 74 -0.46 -6.82 -1.34
CA LYS A 74 -0.44 -7.87 -2.37
C LYS A 74 0.38 -7.44 -3.59
N CYS A 75 0.15 -6.23 -4.10
CA CYS A 75 0.90 -5.69 -5.24
C CYS A 75 2.40 -5.57 -4.94
N VAL A 76 2.76 -5.05 -3.75
CA VAL A 76 4.16 -4.96 -3.30
C VAL A 76 4.79 -6.35 -3.20
N ASN A 77 4.09 -7.31 -2.60
CA ASN A 77 4.59 -8.67 -2.47
C ASN A 77 4.85 -9.30 -3.84
N VAL A 78 3.93 -9.17 -4.80
CA VAL A 78 4.15 -9.66 -6.17
C VAL A 78 5.38 -9.02 -6.79
N LEU A 79 5.49 -7.69 -6.74
CA LEU A 79 6.62 -6.96 -7.31
C LEU A 79 7.96 -7.38 -6.69
N LEU A 80 8.05 -7.46 -5.36
CA LEU A 80 9.29 -7.82 -4.66
C LEU A 80 9.74 -9.27 -4.91
N ASN A 81 8.81 -10.17 -5.24
CA ASN A 81 9.13 -11.57 -5.54
C ASN A 81 9.47 -11.83 -7.02
N LEU A 82 9.47 -10.81 -7.88
CA LEU A 82 9.86 -10.98 -9.28
C LEU A 82 11.37 -11.19 -9.41
N PRO A 83 11.84 -12.15 -10.24
CA PRO A 83 13.26 -12.36 -10.48
C PRO A 83 14.00 -11.10 -10.95
N GLN A 84 13.35 -10.29 -11.79
CA GLN A 84 13.91 -9.04 -12.30
C GLN A 84 14.13 -8.01 -11.18
N THR A 85 13.19 -7.92 -10.24
CA THR A 85 13.27 -7.02 -9.09
C THR A 85 14.39 -7.46 -8.14
N LEU A 86 14.49 -8.76 -7.86
CA LEU A 86 15.56 -9.32 -7.03
C LEU A 86 16.95 -9.13 -7.70
N GLN A 87 17.04 -9.32 -9.02
CA GLN A 87 18.25 -9.06 -9.78
C GLN A 87 18.65 -7.58 -9.69
N ALA A 88 17.69 -6.66 -9.86
CA ALA A 88 17.94 -5.23 -9.73
C ALA A 88 18.47 -4.87 -8.32
N PHE A 89 17.91 -5.47 -7.26
CA PHE A 89 18.40 -5.23 -5.90
C PHE A 89 19.87 -5.65 -5.73
N SER A 90 20.26 -6.78 -6.29
CA SER A 90 21.65 -7.24 -6.26
C SER A 90 22.57 -6.38 -7.14
N GLN A 91 22.20 -6.16 -8.39
CA GLN A 91 23.00 -5.44 -9.39
C GLN A 91 23.30 -4.01 -8.95
N TYR A 92 22.28 -3.33 -8.44
CA TYR A 92 22.36 -1.92 -8.07
C TYR A 92 22.65 -1.70 -6.58
N ARG A 93 22.99 -2.77 -5.85
CA ARG A 93 23.36 -2.77 -4.42
C ARG A 93 22.32 -2.05 -3.55
N LEU A 94 21.05 -2.32 -3.79
CA LEU A 94 19.92 -1.68 -3.10
C LEU A 94 19.64 -2.29 -1.71
N GLY A 95 20.57 -3.08 -1.16
CA GLY A 95 20.41 -3.77 0.13
C GLY A 95 19.98 -2.83 1.26
N LYS A 96 20.65 -1.68 1.40
CA LYS A 96 20.29 -0.67 2.42
C LYS A 96 18.85 -0.14 2.25
N MET A 97 18.40 0.11 1.01
CA MET A 97 17.03 0.54 0.76
C MET A 97 16.01 -0.55 1.16
N VAL A 98 16.33 -1.81 0.87
CA VAL A 98 15.49 -2.95 1.24
C VAL A 98 15.43 -3.12 2.76
N GLU A 99 16.57 -3.01 3.45
CA GLU A 99 16.66 -3.01 4.91
C GLU A 99 15.81 -1.89 5.52
N ASP A 100 15.95 -0.65 5.04
CA ASP A 100 15.15 0.49 5.50
C ASP A 100 13.64 0.25 5.29
N LEU A 101 13.24 -0.33 4.16
CA LEU A 101 11.84 -0.65 3.86
C LEU A 101 11.30 -1.74 4.78
N LEU A 102 12.10 -2.78 5.06
CA LEU A 102 11.75 -3.87 5.96
C LEU A 102 11.63 -3.38 7.40
N ASP A 103 12.60 -2.59 7.86
CA ASP A 103 12.59 -2.01 9.19
C ASP A 103 11.33 -1.14 9.43
N LYS A 104 10.96 -0.31 8.45
CA LYS A 104 9.68 0.44 8.50
C LYS A 104 8.47 -0.49 8.53
N SER A 105 8.51 -1.60 7.78
CA SER A 105 7.42 -2.58 7.77
C SER A 105 7.25 -3.28 9.13
N VAL A 106 8.35 -3.62 9.80
CA VAL A 106 8.34 -4.17 11.18
C VAL A 106 7.74 -3.17 12.16
N ARG A 107 8.19 -1.91 12.11
CA ARG A 107 7.65 -0.84 12.96
C ARG A 107 6.14 -0.62 12.72
N LEU A 108 5.67 -0.73 11.47
CA LEU A 108 4.23 -0.69 11.14
C LEU A 108 3.46 -1.90 11.68
N LEU A 109 4.06 -3.10 11.70
CA LEU A 109 3.45 -4.29 12.30
C LEU A 109 3.27 -4.13 13.81
N ASP A 110 4.26 -3.58 14.52
CA ASP A 110 4.16 -3.29 15.96
C ASP A 110 3.03 -2.28 16.26
N LEU A 111 2.91 -1.27 15.40
CA LEU A 111 1.84 -0.28 15.46
C LEU A 111 0.47 -0.91 15.22
N CYS A 112 0.35 -1.81 14.23
CA CYS A 112 -0.87 -2.59 13.98
C CYS A 112 -1.25 -3.44 15.20
N GLY A 113 -0.28 -4.12 15.82
CA GLY A 113 -0.49 -4.92 17.02
C GLY A 113 -1.05 -4.07 18.17
N THR A 114 -0.41 -2.93 18.44
CA THR A 114 -0.87 -1.99 19.48
C THR A 114 -2.26 -1.45 19.17
N THR A 115 -2.51 -1.04 17.92
CA THR A 115 -3.79 -0.46 17.50
C THR A 115 -4.91 -1.49 17.59
N ARG A 116 -4.66 -2.74 17.16
CA ARG A 116 -5.61 -3.84 17.26
C ARG A 116 -6.01 -4.10 18.71
N GLU A 117 -5.05 -4.13 19.64
CA GLU A 117 -5.32 -4.31 21.06
C GLU A 117 -6.20 -3.18 21.63
N LEU A 118 -5.90 -1.92 21.27
CA LEU A 118 -6.73 -0.77 21.68
C LEU A 118 -8.16 -0.89 21.16
N VAL A 119 -8.36 -1.29 19.91
CA VAL A 119 -9.69 -1.48 19.30
C VAL A 119 -10.45 -2.63 19.94
N LEU A 120 -9.78 -3.73 20.29
CA LEU A 120 -10.40 -4.86 21.00
C LEU A 120 -10.88 -4.44 22.40
N GLN A 121 -10.01 -3.79 23.17
CA GLN A 121 -10.38 -3.25 24.49
C GLN A 121 -11.51 -2.20 24.38
N TYR A 122 -11.53 -1.39 23.31
CA TYR A 122 -12.64 -0.46 23.07
C TYR A 122 -13.97 -1.18 22.88
N LYS A 123 -13.98 -2.22 22.04
CA LYS A 123 -15.17 -3.05 21.79
C LYS A 123 -15.73 -3.66 23.07
N GLU A 124 -14.85 -4.13 23.96
CA GLU A 124 -15.23 -4.67 25.27
C GLU A 124 -15.83 -3.60 26.18
N ASN A 125 -15.16 -2.45 26.33
CA ASN A 125 -15.67 -1.34 27.14
C ASN A 125 -17.03 -0.81 26.64
N VAL A 126 -17.25 -0.76 25.31
CA VAL A 126 -18.56 -0.40 24.74
C VAL A 126 -19.62 -1.44 25.12
N ARG A 127 -19.29 -2.73 25.04
CA ARG A 127 -20.22 -3.82 25.39
C ARG A 127 -20.59 -3.78 26.86
N ASP A 128 -19.64 -3.54 27.75
CA ASP A 128 -19.86 -3.43 29.19
C ASP A 128 -20.74 -2.22 29.53
N LEU A 129 -20.49 -1.08 28.88
CA LEU A 129 -21.30 0.13 29.02
C LEU A 129 -22.74 -0.10 28.55
N GLN A 130 -22.92 -0.69 27.36
CA GLN A 130 -24.24 -1.02 26.84
C GLN A 130 -24.98 -2.01 27.74
N SER A 131 -24.28 -3.01 28.27
CA SER A 131 -24.86 -4.01 29.17
C SER A 131 -25.30 -3.38 30.49
N SER A 132 -24.49 -2.48 31.05
CA SER A 132 -24.82 -1.72 32.25
C SER A 132 -26.05 -0.83 32.04
N LEU A 133 -26.10 -0.13 30.90
CA LEU A 133 -27.24 0.74 30.54
C LEU A 133 -28.55 -0.05 30.34
N LYS A 134 -28.48 -1.24 29.72
CA LYS A 134 -29.65 -2.11 29.49
C LYS A 134 -30.26 -2.66 30.77
N ARG A 135 -29.47 -2.86 31.83
CA ARG A 135 -29.92 -3.47 33.10
C ARG A 135 -30.83 -2.57 33.96
N ARG A 136 -31.25 -1.37 33.48
CA ARG A 136 -32.22 -0.44 34.12
C ARG A 136 -32.05 -0.30 35.64
N LYS A 137 -30.83 -0.07 36.10
CA LYS A 137 -30.56 0.39 37.47
C LYS A 137 -30.05 1.82 37.43
N LYS A 138 -30.79 2.74 38.04
CA LYS A 138 -30.42 4.15 38.24
C LYS A 138 -29.40 4.20 39.39
N ASP A 139 -28.33 3.42 39.26
CA ASP A 139 -27.42 3.06 40.36
C ASP A 139 -25.97 3.35 39.94
N SER A 140 -25.11 3.47 40.95
CA SER A 140 -23.66 3.69 40.88
C SER A 140 -22.89 2.80 39.89
N THR A 141 -23.45 1.64 39.50
CA THR A 141 -22.87 0.73 38.51
C THR A 141 -22.81 1.34 37.11
N THR A 142 -23.82 2.10 36.71
CA THR A 142 -23.87 2.74 35.37
C THR A 142 -22.88 3.90 35.30
N GLU A 143 -22.80 4.69 36.38
CA GLU A 143 -21.81 5.77 36.53
C GLU A 143 -20.38 5.22 36.54
N THR A 144 -20.14 4.11 37.24
CA THR A 144 -18.85 3.41 37.22
C THR A 144 -18.47 2.91 35.82
N SER A 145 -19.41 2.35 35.06
CA SER A 145 -19.14 1.92 33.69
C SER A 145 -18.87 3.10 32.75
N MET A 146 -19.54 4.23 32.96
CA MET A 146 -19.37 5.43 32.14
C MET A 146 -18.03 6.13 32.43
N THR A 147 -17.61 6.18 33.70
CA THR A 147 -16.29 6.69 34.09
C THR A 147 -15.17 5.79 33.56
N LYS A 148 -15.31 4.46 33.64
CA LYS A 148 -14.39 3.49 33.01
C LYS A 148 -14.27 3.73 31.50
N PHE A 149 -15.37 3.77 30.77
CA PHE A 149 -15.37 4.02 29.32
C PHE A 149 -14.73 5.37 28.96
N THR A 150 -15.03 6.42 29.73
CA THR A 150 -14.45 7.75 29.52
C THR A 150 -12.94 7.76 29.76
N SER A 151 -12.47 7.13 30.83
CA SER A 151 -11.04 6.99 31.13
C SER A 151 -10.31 6.21 30.03
N PHE A 152 -10.94 5.15 29.53
CA PHE A 152 -10.40 4.33 28.47
C PHE A 152 -10.34 5.07 27.12
N SER A 153 -11.37 5.85 26.80
CA SER A 153 -11.38 6.72 25.61
C SER A 153 -10.24 7.76 25.66
N LYS A 154 -9.94 8.32 26.85
CA LYS A 154 -8.78 9.20 27.03
C LYS A 154 -7.46 8.45 26.82
N LYS A 155 -7.35 7.20 27.28
CA LYS A 155 -6.18 6.33 27.07
C LYS A 155 -5.95 6.07 25.58
N ILE A 156 -6.98 5.67 24.82
CA ILE A 156 -6.87 5.47 23.36
C ILE A 156 -6.39 6.74 22.70
N LYS A 157 -6.99 7.89 23.01
CA LYS A 157 -6.59 9.18 22.42
C LYS A 157 -5.12 9.50 22.70
N LYS A 158 -4.63 9.21 23.92
CA LYS A 158 -3.22 9.42 24.29
C LYS A 158 -2.30 8.50 23.48
N GLU A 159 -2.60 7.21 23.42
CA GLU A 159 -1.79 6.24 22.68
C GLU A 159 -1.81 6.49 21.18
N ALA A 160 -2.96 6.80 20.60
CA ALA A 160 -3.08 7.13 19.18
C ALA A 160 -2.22 8.34 18.81
N LYS A 161 -2.24 9.41 19.63
CA LYS A 161 -1.35 10.57 19.45
C LYS A 161 0.13 10.19 19.53
N ARG A 162 0.51 9.32 20.49
CA ARG A 162 1.89 8.82 20.62
C ARG A 162 2.31 8.06 19.36
N LEU A 163 1.46 7.17 18.86
CA LEU A 163 1.72 6.41 17.63
C LEU A 163 1.82 7.30 16.38
N VAL A 164 1.02 8.38 16.29
CA VAL A 164 1.16 9.38 15.22
C VAL A 164 2.56 10.02 15.25
N VAL A 165 3.11 10.32 16.43
CA VAL A 165 4.48 10.86 16.55
C VAL A 165 5.52 9.85 16.05
N VAL A 166 5.37 8.57 16.40
CA VAL A 166 6.25 7.49 15.89
C VAL A 166 6.19 7.41 14.36
N LEU A 167 4.99 7.45 13.76
CA LEU A 167 4.85 7.44 12.30
C LEU A 167 5.52 8.65 11.63
N LYS A 168 5.46 9.84 12.24
CA LYS A 168 6.12 11.03 11.70
C LYS A 168 7.64 10.92 11.73
N GLN A 169 8.21 10.29 12.75
CA GLN A 169 9.65 10.03 12.82
C GLN A 169 10.07 9.06 11.70
N MET A 170 9.30 7.99 11.49
CA MET A 170 9.54 7.02 10.41
C MET A 170 9.54 7.66 9.01
N ASP A 171 8.67 8.66 8.80
CA ASP A 171 8.56 9.39 7.52
C ASP A 171 9.80 10.24 7.25
N GLN A 172 10.29 10.97 8.26
CA GLN A 172 11.48 11.84 8.19
C GLN A 172 12.79 11.09 7.92
N GLU A 173 12.87 9.81 8.31
CA GLU A 173 14.04 8.95 8.06
C GLU A 173 14.17 8.51 6.58
N THR A 174 13.21 8.87 5.71
CA THR A 174 13.14 8.37 4.32
C THR A 174 14.03 9.12 3.33
N GLU A 175 14.66 10.23 3.73
CA GLU A 175 15.27 11.21 2.80
C GLU A 175 16.59 10.76 2.13
N GLN A 176 17.23 9.67 2.56
CA GLN A 176 18.49 9.19 1.95
C GLN A 176 18.36 7.82 1.25
N SER A 177 17.45 7.71 0.28
CA SER A 177 17.48 6.59 -0.65
C SER A 177 18.15 6.97 -1.97
N PHE A 178 19.36 6.45 -2.13
CA PHE A 178 20.18 6.50 -3.33
C PHE A 178 19.48 5.83 -4.52
N ILE A 179 19.29 6.57 -5.61
CA ILE A 179 19.00 5.98 -6.92
C ILE A 179 20.34 5.85 -7.65
N PRO A 180 20.77 4.64 -8.01
CA PRO A 180 22.05 4.44 -8.67
C PRO A 180 22.06 5.11 -10.05
N LYS A 181 23.14 5.82 -10.37
CA LYS A 181 23.24 6.65 -11.59
C LYS A 181 23.17 5.84 -12.89
N ASP A 182 23.57 4.57 -12.84
CA ASP A 182 23.59 3.67 -13.99
C ASP A 182 22.35 2.76 -14.07
N SER A 183 21.31 3.05 -13.28
CA SER A 183 20.07 2.27 -13.31
C SER A 183 19.25 2.53 -14.56
N ASP A 184 18.73 1.45 -15.13
CA ASP A 184 17.72 1.52 -16.18
C ASP A 184 16.43 2.18 -15.67
N GLN A 185 15.66 2.78 -16.59
CA GLN A 185 14.45 3.52 -16.25
C GLN A 185 13.41 2.65 -15.51
N HIS A 186 13.31 1.37 -15.83
CA HIS A 186 12.34 0.47 -15.20
C HIS A 186 12.68 0.25 -13.72
N THR A 187 13.96 0.06 -13.39
CA THR A 187 14.45 -0.02 -12.02
C THR A 187 14.21 1.29 -11.25
N VAL A 188 14.50 2.44 -11.87
CA VAL A 188 14.27 3.76 -11.27
C VAL A 188 12.78 3.95 -10.93
N ASP A 189 11.90 3.62 -11.87
CA ASP A 189 10.45 3.73 -11.70
C ASP A 189 9.95 2.78 -10.61
N MET A 190 10.45 1.54 -10.56
CA MET A 190 10.15 0.57 -9.51
C MET A 190 10.55 1.11 -8.13
N ILE A 191 11.77 1.63 -7.97
CA ILE A 191 12.27 2.21 -6.71
C ILE A 191 11.36 3.37 -6.27
N LYS A 192 11.06 4.29 -7.19
CA LYS A 192 10.18 5.43 -6.89
C LYS A 192 8.78 4.98 -6.45
N THR A 193 8.23 3.99 -7.15
CA THR A 193 6.90 3.44 -6.85
C THR A 193 6.89 2.75 -5.48
N LEU A 194 7.94 2.00 -5.11
CA LEU A 194 8.05 1.39 -3.78
C LEU A 194 8.14 2.43 -2.65
N LYS A 195 8.88 3.53 -2.87
CA LYS A 195 8.94 4.66 -1.91
C LYS A 195 7.57 5.30 -1.73
N GLU A 196 6.89 5.56 -2.83
CA GLU A 196 5.56 6.15 -2.84
C GLU A 196 4.53 5.25 -2.16
N ALA A 197 4.59 3.93 -2.40
CA ALA A 197 3.79 2.96 -1.67
C ALA A 197 4.03 3.05 -0.17
N ASN A 198 5.29 3.18 0.28
CA ASN A 198 5.61 3.33 1.69
C ASN A 198 5.03 4.62 2.29
N ALA A 199 5.15 5.75 1.59
CA ALA A 199 4.58 7.02 2.02
C ALA A 199 3.06 6.95 2.19
N VAL A 200 2.36 6.36 1.21
CA VAL A 200 0.91 6.16 1.29
C VAL A 200 0.53 5.24 2.45
N ARG A 201 1.28 4.15 2.70
CA ARG A 201 1.04 3.29 3.87
C ARG A 201 1.10 4.09 5.17
N VAL A 202 2.15 4.88 5.34
CA VAL A 202 2.33 5.73 6.53
C VAL A 202 1.18 6.73 6.66
N SER A 203 0.79 7.43 5.59
CA SER A 203 -0.31 8.39 5.64
C SER A 203 -1.64 7.74 6.03
N ILE A 204 -1.96 6.59 5.45
CA ILE A 204 -3.18 5.86 5.78
C ILE A 204 -3.20 5.46 7.27
N PHE A 205 -2.07 4.96 7.83
CA PHE A 205 -1.98 4.70 9.27
C PHE A 205 -2.12 5.97 10.13
N GLN A 206 -1.57 7.10 9.69
CA GLN A 206 -1.76 8.38 10.37
C GLN A 206 -3.24 8.80 10.37
N MET A 207 -3.95 8.60 9.27
CA MET A 207 -5.38 8.85 9.15
C MET A 207 -6.19 7.99 10.13
N PHE A 208 -5.90 6.68 10.24
CA PHE A 208 -6.52 5.78 11.22
C PHE A 208 -6.31 6.23 12.66
N LEU A 209 -5.08 6.55 13.04
CA LEU A 209 -4.77 6.95 14.41
C LEU A 209 -5.35 8.33 14.74
N SER A 210 -5.45 9.21 13.75
CA SER A 210 -6.13 10.50 13.89
C SER A 210 -7.62 10.30 14.15
N PHE A 211 -8.27 9.36 13.45
CA PHE A 211 -9.65 8.97 13.72
C PHE A 211 -9.84 8.45 15.17
N LEU A 212 -8.94 7.59 15.65
CA LEU A 212 -8.96 7.10 17.04
C LEU A 212 -8.68 8.20 18.08
N SER A 213 -8.10 9.32 17.68
CA SER A 213 -7.80 10.45 18.56
C SER A 213 -8.98 11.40 18.76
N VAL A 214 -10.05 11.28 17.96
CA VAL A 214 -11.25 12.11 18.06
C VAL A 214 -12.10 11.64 19.25
N PRO A 215 -12.56 12.55 20.14
CA PRO A 215 -13.43 12.18 21.25
C PRO A 215 -14.77 11.63 20.74
N LEU A 216 -15.04 10.34 20.99
CA LEU A 216 -16.27 9.66 20.59
C LEU A 216 -17.49 10.02 21.45
N LEU A 217 -17.29 10.75 22.56
CA LEU A 217 -18.35 11.32 23.38
C LEU A 217 -18.10 12.82 23.57
N LYS A 218 -18.98 13.65 23.01
CA LYS A 218 -19.24 14.97 23.60
C LYS A 218 -20.23 14.75 24.74
N PRO A 219 -19.91 15.10 25.99
CA PRO A 219 -20.92 15.19 27.04
C PRO A 219 -21.95 16.22 26.55
N LYS A 220 -23.17 15.77 26.23
CA LYS A 220 -24.28 16.69 26.06
C LYS A 220 -24.48 17.32 27.43
N ALA A 221 -24.21 18.61 27.58
CA ALA A 221 -24.48 19.32 28.81
C ALA A 221 -25.98 19.19 29.09
N ILE A 222 -26.33 18.29 30.01
CA ILE A 222 -27.66 18.28 30.61
C ILE A 222 -27.66 19.52 31.49
N ARG A 223 -28.23 20.62 30.99
CA ARG A 223 -28.60 21.76 31.82
C ARG A 223 -29.65 21.23 32.80
N GLU A 224 -29.22 20.86 34.00
CA GLU A 224 -30.08 20.99 35.16
C GLU A 224 -30.31 22.48 35.36
N ILE A 225 -31.56 22.91 35.21
CA ILE A 225 -32.07 24.02 35.99
C ILE A 225 -33.32 23.49 36.68
N SER A 226 -33.09 22.91 37.85
CA SER A 226 -33.95 23.11 39.00
C SER A 226 -34.07 24.61 39.28
N GLY A 227 -35.30 25.12 39.32
CA GLY A 227 -35.58 26.49 39.73
C GLY A 227 -37.09 26.70 39.85
N LEU A 228 -37.57 26.52 41.10
CA LEU A 228 -38.76 27.11 41.73
C LEU A 228 -40.05 27.21 40.92
#